data_AF-A0A7C8HKT5-F1
#
_entry.id   AF-A0A7C8HKT5-F1
#
_cell.length_a   1.000
_cell.length_b   1.000
_cell.length_c   1.000
_cell.angle_alpha   90.00
_cell.angle_beta   90.00
_cell.angle_gamma   90.00
#
_symmetry.space_group_name_H-M   'P 1'
#
loop_
_entity.id
_entity.type
_entity.pdbx_description
1 polymer ?
#
loop_
_entity_poly.entity_id
_entity_poly.type
_entity_poly.pdbx_seq_one_letter_code
_entity_poly.pdbx_strand_id
1 'polypeptide(L)'
;MNDNSLHAALKEAASEVGAPLDASRNPTAWFAELWRDALQYAQIAPWLSSVDFLAIDDVESVRRALCERNADFLARPHLPGRVVETGPFARHFAHLRRNVGLLAARLQARFQDVAQALDALASRELLAGEGDLVVAGSRRLGEGFAMVDSPRGFLFHRVEIDASGAVTTYDILAPTEWNFHPAGPFAQALAAAKLDVAEPRRFVATLAALFDPCASCDIRLREALHA
;
A
#
# COMPACT_ATOMS: atom_id res chain seq x y z
N MET A 1 -25.76 -0.86 -19.11
CA MET A 1 -24.80 -1.96 -19.44
C MET A 1 -25.36 -3.23 -18.82
N ASN A 2 -25.47 -4.33 -19.58
CA ASN A 2 -25.84 -5.62 -18.98
C ASN A 2 -24.64 -6.17 -18.20
N ASP A 3 -24.85 -6.72 -17.00
CA ASP A 3 -23.79 -7.28 -16.14
C ASP A 3 -22.90 -8.30 -16.86
N ASN A 4 -23.48 -9.09 -17.78
CA ASN A 4 -22.74 -10.04 -18.61
C ASN A 4 -21.70 -9.38 -19.54
N SER A 5 -21.95 -8.15 -19.98
CA SER A 5 -21.02 -7.38 -20.81
C SER A 5 -19.86 -6.80 -20.00
N LEU A 6 -20.13 -6.36 -18.76
CA LEU A 6 -19.10 -5.83 -17.87
C LEU A 6 -18.18 -6.95 -17.37
N HIS A 7 -18.75 -8.09 -16.98
CA HIS A 7 -17.98 -9.26 -16.55
C HIS A 7 -17.06 -9.79 -17.66
N ALA A 8 -17.54 -9.84 -18.89
CA ALA A 8 -16.73 -10.24 -20.04
C ALA A 8 -15.55 -9.28 -20.27
N ALA A 9 -15.80 -7.96 -20.22
CA ALA A 9 -14.76 -6.95 -20.37
C ALA A 9 -13.71 -7.01 -19.24
N LEU A 10 -14.14 -7.23 -18.00
CA LEU A 10 -13.23 -7.39 -16.86
C LEU A 10 -12.36 -8.65 -17.00
N LYS A 11 -12.93 -9.77 -17.47
CA LYS A 11 -12.17 -11.00 -17.74
C LYS A 11 -11.15 -10.82 -18.86
N GLU A 12 -11.53 -10.12 -19.92
CA GLU A 12 -10.63 -9.83 -21.04
C GLU A 12 -9.46 -8.96 -20.58
N ALA A 13 -9.74 -7.83 -19.92
CA ALA A 13 -8.73 -6.95 -19.36
C ALA A 13 -7.80 -7.69 -18.36
N ALA A 14 -8.36 -8.53 -17.50
CA ALA A 14 -7.59 -9.36 -16.58
C ALA A 14 -6.69 -10.36 -17.34
N SER A 15 -7.17 -10.96 -18.43
CA SER A 15 -6.35 -11.83 -19.28
C SER A 15 -5.23 -11.05 -19.98
N GLU A 16 -5.47 -9.83 -20.43
CA GLU A 16 -4.47 -8.98 -21.10
C GLU A 16 -3.31 -8.62 -20.18
N VAL A 17 -3.59 -8.32 -18.91
CA VAL A 17 -2.54 -8.05 -17.93
C VAL A 17 -1.82 -9.32 -17.47
N GLY A 18 -2.37 -10.50 -17.77
CA GLY A 18 -1.76 -11.79 -17.47
C GLY A 18 -2.29 -12.48 -16.22
N ALA A 19 -3.51 -12.16 -15.76
CA ALA A 19 -4.15 -12.87 -14.66
C ALA A 19 -4.32 -14.36 -15.01
N PRO A 20 -4.03 -15.29 -14.07
CA PRO A 20 -4.11 -16.73 -14.31
C PRO A 20 -5.57 -17.23 -14.25
N LEU A 21 -6.42 -16.72 -15.14
CA LEU A 21 -7.85 -17.07 -15.23
C LEU A 21 -8.09 -18.43 -15.91
N ASP A 22 -7.09 -18.92 -16.66
CA ASP A 22 -7.13 -20.17 -17.40
C ASP A 22 -5.83 -20.95 -17.16
N ALA A 23 -5.94 -22.11 -16.53
CA ALA A 23 -4.80 -22.99 -16.22
C ALA A 23 -4.09 -23.53 -17.47
N SER A 24 -4.72 -23.46 -18.65
CA SER A 24 -4.13 -23.90 -19.92
C SER A 24 -3.24 -22.84 -20.60
N ARG A 25 -3.29 -21.59 -20.13
CA ARG A 25 -2.47 -20.49 -20.65
C ARG A 25 -1.27 -20.26 -19.73
N ASN A 26 -0.12 -20.00 -20.34
CA ASN A 26 1.07 -19.54 -19.62
C ASN A 26 1.25 -18.03 -19.88
N PRO A 27 0.59 -17.15 -19.11
CA PRO A 27 0.61 -15.73 -19.39
C PRO A 27 2.02 -15.14 -19.20
N THR A 28 2.37 -14.19 -20.07
CA THR A 28 3.70 -13.55 -20.14
C THR A 28 3.66 -12.05 -19.89
N ALA A 29 2.50 -11.48 -19.57
CA ALA A 29 2.37 -10.07 -19.26
C ALA A 29 2.86 -9.74 -17.84
N TRP A 30 3.01 -8.45 -17.53
CA TRP A 30 3.63 -7.96 -16.30
C TRP A 30 3.05 -8.57 -15.01
N PHE A 31 1.73 -8.81 -14.98
CA PHE A 31 1.09 -9.37 -13.79
C PHE A 31 1.42 -10.85 -13.62
N ALA A 32 1.52 -11.59 -14.72
CA ALA A 32 1.93 -12.99 -14.69
C ALA A 32 3.36 -13.14 -14.17
N GLU A 33 4.24 -12.22 -14.56
CA GLU A 33 5.61 -12.14 -14.04
C GLU A 33 5.61 -11.83 -12.54
N LEU A 34 4.86 -10.79 -12.12
CA LEU A 34 4.72 -10.44 -10.70
C LEU A 34 4.18 -11.61 -9.86
N TRP A 35 3.14 -12.28 -10.34
CA TRP A 35 2.53 -13.44 -9.67
C TRP A 35 3.53 -14.59 -9.56
N ARG A 36 4.21 -14.95 -10.65
CA ARG A 36 5.23 -16.01 -10.67
C ARG A 36 6.36 -15.69 -9.70
N ASP A 37 6.87 -14.47 -9.75
CA ASP A 37 7.96 -14.01 -8.90
C ASP A 37 7.54 -13.99 -7.42
N ALA A 38 6.32 -13.53 -7.11
CA ALA A 38 5.81 -13.50 -5.74
C ALA A 38 5.70 -14.91 -5.13
N LEU A 39 5.35 -15.92 -5.93
CA LEU A 39 5.33 -17.32 -5.52
C LEU A 39 6.72 -17.94 -5.44
N GLN A 40 7.59 -17.67 -6.43
CA GLN A 40 8.97 -18.17 -6.47
C GLN A 40 9.77 -17.63 -5.27
N TYR A 41 9.57 -16.35 -4.94
CA TYR A 41 10.28 -15.66 -3.87
C TYR A 41 9.60 -15.73 -2.51
N ALA A 42 8.47 -16.42 -2.39
CA ALA A 42 7.71 -16.59 -1.15
C ALA A 42 8.55 -17.13 0.02
N GLN A 43 9.55 -17.96 -0.27
CA GLN A 43 10.41 -18.61 0.73
C GLN A 43 11.65 -17.77 1.09
N ILE A 44 11.93 -16.69 0.37
CA ILE A 44 13.15 -15.87 0.53
C ILE A 44 12.97 -14.80 1.61
N ALA A 45 11.78 -14.19 1.66
CA ALA A 45 11.42 -13.23 2.69
C ALA A 45 10.48 -13.89 3.72
N PRO A 46 10.95 -14.15 4.95
CA PRO A 46 10.09 -14.68 5.98
C PRO A 46 9.05 -13.64 6.39
N TRP A 47 8.02 -14.10 7.10
CA TRP A 47 7.18 -13.19 7.88
C TRP A 47 8.04 -12.46 8.90
N LEU A 48 7.80 -11.16 9.06
CA LEU A 48 8.41 -10.39 10.13
C LEU A 48 7.82 -10.85 11.48
N SER A 49 8.67 -10.94 12.50
CA SER A 49 8.28 -11.39 13.84
C SER A 49 7.38 -10.40 14.58
N SER A 50 7.43 -9.13 14.18
CA SER A 50 6.57 -8.07 14.67
C SER A 50 6.20 -7.18 13.49
N VAL A 51 4.91 -6.87 13.38
CA VAL A 51 4.38 -5.90 12.43
C VAL A 51 3.41 -5.01 13.19
N ASP A 52 3.34 -3.76 12.79
CA ASP A 52 2.43 -2.78 13.34
C ASP A 52 1.79 -2.02 12.17
N PHE A 53 0.57 -1.55 12.38
CA PHE A 53 -0.26 -0.97 11.33
C PHE A 53 -0.76 0.40 11.75
N LEU A 54 -0.75 1.32 10.79
CA LEU A 54 -1.36 2.61 10.98
C LEU A 54 -2.88 2.37 11.10
N ALA A 55 -3.52 2.96 12.09
CA ALA A 55 -4.94 2.77 12.36
C ALA A 55 -5.70 4.10 12.33
N ILE A 56 -7.03 4.04 12.24
CA ILE A 56 -7.89 5.23 12.32
C ILE A 56 -7.65 6.01 13.62
N ASP A 57 -7.38 5.31 14.72
CA ASP A 57 -7.11 5.93 16.02
C ASP A 57 -5.82 6.79 16.04
N ASP A 58 -4.93 6.62 15.05
CA ASP A 58 -3.70 7.41 14.92
C ASP A 58 -3.96 8.80 14.30
N VAL A 59 -5.17 9.07 13.80
CA VAL A 59 -5.52 10.27 13.04
C VAL A 59 -5.12 11.58 13.74
N GLU A 60 -5.38 11.69 15.03
CA GLU A 60 -5.10 12.92 15.80
C GLU A 60 -3.61 13.10 16.07
N SER A 61 -2.86 11.99 16.21
CA SER A 61 -1.40 12.01 16.36
C SER A 61 -0.74 12.49 15.07
N VAL A 62 -1.19 11.97 13.91
CA VAL A 62 -0.70 12.38 12.59
C VAL A 62 -1.04 13.83 12.30
N ARG A 63 -2.29 14.25 12.58
CA ARG A 63 -2.72 15.64 12.41
C ARG A 63 -1.86 16.61 13.23
N ARG A 64 -1.59 16.29 14.50
CA ARG A 64 -0.73 17.11 15.35
C ARG A 64 0.68 17.23 14.79
N ALA A 65 1.28 16.11 14.37
CA ALA A 65 2.62 16.09 13.82
C ALA A 65 2.75 16.92 12.52
N LEU A 66 1.75 16.86 11.63
CA LEU A 66 1.69 17.70 10.43
C LEU A 66 1.64 19.19 10.76
N CYS A 67 0.87 19.59 11.78
CA CYS A 67 0.82 20.99 12.20
C CYS A 67 2.15 21.48 12.84
N GLU A 68 2.89 20.61 13.52
CA GLU A 68 4.08 20.99 14.29
C GLU A 68 5.40 20.90 13.51
N ARG A 69 5.53 19.95 12.56
CA ARG A 69 6.84 19.55 11.98
C ARG A 69 6.80 19.36 10.47
N ASN A 70 5.96 20.15 9.81
CA ASN A 70 5.45 19.91 8.46
C ASN A 70 6.46 19.28 7.48
N ALA A 71 7.61 19.92 7.19
CA ALA A 71 8.53 19.41 6.16
C ALA A 71 9.23 18.08 6.51
N ASP A 72 9.78 17.95 7.72
CA ASP A 72 10.52 16.73 8.12
C ASP A 72 9.58 15.54 8.30
N PHE A 73 8.41 15.79 8.88
CA PHE A 73 7.40 14.75 9.11
C PHE A 73 6.77 14.26 7.80
N LEU A 74 6.55 15.15 6.83
CA LEU A 74 6.05 14.77 5.51
C LEU A 74 6.98 13.81 4.79
N ALA A 75 8.30 14.05 4.86
CA ALA A 75 9.27 13.18 4.21
C ALA A 75 9.56 11.90 5.00
N ARG A 76 9.44 11.95 6.34
CA ARG A 76 9.78 10.86 7.26
C ARG A 76 8.78 10.77 8.42
N PRO A 77 7.58 10.27 8.15
CA PRO A 77 6.55 10.16 9.17
C PRO A 77 6.97 9.14 10.23
N HIS A 78 6.68 9.43 11.49
CA HIS A 78 6.99 8.54 12.60
C HIS A 78 5.95 8.68 13.70
N LEU A 79 5.60 7.55 14.30
CA LEU A 79 4.86 7.50 15.56
C LEU A 79 5.81 7.05 16.66
N PRO A 80 5.73 7.61 17.89
CA PRO A 80 6.66 7.27 18.96
C PRO A 80 6.74 5.76 19.20
N GLY A 81 7.92 5.18 18.98
CA GLY A 81 8.19 3.76 19.21
C GLY A 81 7.51 2.79 18.24
N ARG A 82 6.85 3.28 17.18
CA ARG A 82 6.07 2.45 16.25
C ARG A 82 6.60 2.56 14.83
N VAL A 83 6.76 1.43 14.17
CA VAL A 83 7.02 1.35 12.72
C VAL A 83 5.79 0.75 12.08
N VAL A 84 4.97 1.62 11.48
CA VAL A 84 3.66 1.25 10.98
C VAL A 84 3.67 1.05 9.48
N GLU A 85 2.95 0.04 9.03
CA GLU A 85 2.59 -0.16 7.63
C GLU A 85 1.14 0.27 7.38
N THR A 86 0.84 0.72 6.17
CA THR A 86 -0.53 0.95 5.71
C THR A 86 -0.75 0.37 4.32
N GLY A 87 -2.01 0.15 3.96
CA GLY A 87 -2.41 -0.41 2.66
C GLY A 87 -2.98 -1.82 2.76
N PRO A 88 -3.12 -2.51 1.61
CA PRO A 88 -3.85 -3.78 1.53
C PRO A 88 -3.35 -4.83 2.52
N PHE A 89 -2.02 -4.96 2.64
CA PHE A 89 -1.41 -5.92 3.55
C PHE A 89 -1.76 -5.64 5.01
N ALA A 90 -1.77 -4.37 5.42
CA ALA A 90 -2.18 -3.96 6.76
C ALA A 90 -3.68 -4.23 7.00
N ARG A 91 -4.53 -3.82 6.05
CA ARG A 91 -6.00 -3.96 6.12
C ARG A 91 -6.43 -5.41 6.29
N HIS A 92 -5.81 -6.30 5.52
CA HIS A 92 -6.20 -7.72 5.50
C HIS A 92 -5.33 -8.61 6.37
N PHE A 93 -4.36 -8.07 7.11
CA PHE A 93 -3.30 -8.85 7.74
C PHE A 93 -3.84 -10.04 8.55
N ALA A 94 -4.92 -9.85 9.31
CA ALA A 94 -5.54 -10.88 10.13
C ALA A 94 -6.12 -12.07 9.33
N HIS A 95 -6.47 -11.85 8.07
CA HIS A 95 -7.11 -12.83 7.18
C HIS A 95 -6.15 -13.45 6.15
N LEU A 96 -4.87 -13.06 6.17
CA LEU A 96 -3.88 -13.60 5.26
C LEU A 96 -3.45 -15.01 5.65
N ARG A 97 -3.26 -15.85 4.63
CA ARG A 97 -2.74 -17.20 4.83
C ARG A 97 -1.28 -17.13 5.23
N ARG A 98 -0.89 -17.76 6.34
CA ARG A 98 0.51 -17.73 6.81
C ARG A 98 1.43 -18.71 6.08
N ASN A 99 0.86 -19.71 5.40
CA ASN A 99 1.62 -20.75 4.71
C ASN A 99 2.10 -20.39 3.29
N VAL A 100 1.79 -19.19 2.76
CA VAL A 100 2.13 -18.79 1.38
C VAL A 100 3.39 -17.91 1.26
N GLY A 101 4.03 -17.52 2.36
CA GLY A 101 5.18 -16.59 2.37
C GLY A 101 4.78 -15.11 2.23
N LEU A 102 5.71 -14.19 2.54
CA LEU A 102 5.40 -12.75 2.67
C LEU A 102 4.90 -12.13 1.36
N LEU A 103 5.60 -12.36 0.25
CA LEU A 103 5.28 -11.72 -1.04
C LEU A 103 3.92 -12.20 -1.58
N ALA A 104 3.66 -13.51 -1.55
CA ALA A 104 2.37 -14.05 -1.96
C ALA A 104 1.23 -13.59 -1.03
N ALA A 105 1.48 -13.39 0.27
CA ALA A 105 0.49 -12.85 1.19
C ALA A 105 0.15 -11.37 0.90
N ARG A 106 1.14 -10.55 0.52
CA ARG A 106 0.90 -9.18 0.03
C ARG A 106 0.04 -9.16 -1.23
N LEU A 107 0.31 -10.09 -2.15
CA LEU A 107 -0.48 -10.26 -3.35
C LEU A 107 -1.91 -10.72 -3.02
N GLN A 108 -2.08 -11.67 -2.09
CA GLN A 108 -3.39 -12.09 -1.59
C GLN A 108 -4.20 -10.89 -1.05
N ALA A 109 -3.56 -10.04 -0.25
CA ALA A 109 -4.19 -8.85 0.33
C ALA A 109 -4.73 -7.90 -0.75
N ARG A 110 -3.96 -7.69 -1.84
CA ARG A 110 -4.38 -6.86 -2.99
C ARG A 110 -5.61 -7.44 -3.68
N PHE A 111 -5.66 -8.76 -3.86
CA PHE A 111 -6.84 -9.40 -4.44
C PHE A 111 -8.07 -9.30 -3.56
N GLN A 112 -7.90 -9.34 -2.23
CA GLN A 112 -9.00 -9.14 -1.30
C GLN A 112 -9.55 -7.71 -1.42
N ASP A 113 -8.70 -6.69 -1.52
CA ASP A 113 -9.12 -5.31 -1.81
C ASP A 113 -9.90 -5.20 -3.13
N VAL A 114 -9.38 -5.79 -4.21
CA VAL A 114 -10.04 -5.73 -5.52
C VAL A 114 -11.40 -6.43 -5.47
N ALA A 115 -11.49 -7.60 -4.82
CA ALA A 115 -12.74 -8.31 -4.66
C ALA A 115 -13.77 -7.48 -3.85
N GLN A 116 -13.36 -6.91 -2.71
CA GLN A 116 -14.22 -6.05 -1.90
C GLN A 116 -14.67 -4.80 -2.65
N ALA A 117 -13.78 -4.16 -3.41
CA ALA A 117 -14.14 -3.00 -4.23
C ALA A 117 -15.15 -3.37 -5.34
N LEU A 118 -15.01 -4.55 -5.95
CA LEU A 118 -15.97 -5.04 -6.95
C LEU A 118 -17.33 -5.36 -6.33
N ASP A 119 -17.34 -6.00 -5.15
CA ASP A 119 -18.57 -6.28 -4.40
C ASP A 119 -19.29 -4.99 -4.00
N ALA A 120 -18.53 -3.99 -3.50
CA ALA A 120 -19.02 -2.66 -3.18
C ALA A 120 -19.65 -1.96 -4.40
N LEU A 121 -19.00 -2.00 -5.57
CA LEU A 121 -19.50 -1.41 -6.81
C LEU A 121 -20.74 -2.13 -7.37
N ALA A 122 -20.85 -3.45 -7.15
CA ALA A 122 -22.01 -4.23 -7.54
C ALA A 122 -23.21 -4.03 -6.59
N SER A 123 -22.93 -3.68 -5.34
CA SER A 123 -23.96 -3.38 -4.35
C SER A 123 -24.74 -2.11 -4.72
N ARG A 124 -26.07 -2.17 -4.66
CA ARG A 124 -26.96 -1.00 -4.87
C ARG A 124 -27.32 -0.28 -3.58
N GLU A 125 -26.95 -0.86 -2.46
CA GLU A 125 -27.14 -0.27 -1.15
C GLU A 125 -25.93 0.63 -0.88
N LEU A 126 -26.18 1.86 -0.39
CA LEU A 126 -25.11 2.61 0.24
C LEU A 126 -24.59 1.73 1.38
N LEU A 127 -23.30 1.40 1.37
CA LEU A 127 -22.63 0.62 2.40
C LEU A 127 -22.81 1.33 3.75
N ALA A 128 -23.86 0.95 4.46
CA ALA A 128 -24.16 1.47 5.78
C ALA A 128 -23.27 0.72 6.77
N GLY A 129 -22.21 1.37 7.25
CA GLY A 129 -21.41 0.88 8.37
C GLY A 129 -20.10 0.15 8.04
N GLU A 130 -19.57 0.27 6.82
CA GLU A 130 -18.14 0.02 6.62
C GLU A 130 -17.35 1.25 7.08
N GLY A 131 -16.31 1.04 7.89
CA GLY A 131 -15.57 2.09 8.59
C GLY A 131 -15.22 3.27 7.68
N ASP A 132 -15.32 4.48 8.21
CA ASP A 132 -15.19 5.73 7.45
C ASP A 132 -13.96 5.71 6.55
N LEU A 133 -14.17 5.46 5.25
CA LEU A 133 -13.13 5.57 4.20
C LEU A 133 -12.49 6.97 4.21
N VAL A 134 -13.17 7.94 4.82
CA VAL A 134 -12.69 9.29 5.00
C VAL A 134 -13.03 9.77 6.41
N VAL A 135 -12.01 10.07 7.20
CA VAL A 135 -12.14 10.81 8.45
C VAL A 135 -11.69 12.25 8.19
N ALA A 136 -12.63 13.18 8.21
CA ALA A 136 -12.37 14.60 7.94
C ALA A 136 -12.79 15.49 9.11
N GLY A 137 -12.07 16.60 9.29
CA GLY A 137 -12.36 17.53 10.37
C GLY A 137 -11.63 18.87 10.23
N SER A 138 -12.02 19.79 11.09
CA SER A 138 -11.41 21.11 11.23
C SER A 138 -11.37 21.50 12.70
N ARG A 139 -10.27 22.10 13.16
CA ARG A 139 -10.12 22.61 14.54
C ARG A 139 -10.30 24.11 14.66
N ARG A 140 -10.17 24.85 13.55
CA ARG A 140 -10.33 26.30 13.50
C ARG A 140 -10.73 26.73 12.10
N LEU A 141 -11.34 27.91 12.01
CA LEU A 141 -11.70 28.50 10.73
C LEU A 141 -10.47 28.61 9.82
N GLY A 142 -10.62 28.18 8.57
CA GLY A 142 -9.53 28.17 7.59
C GLY A 142 -8.64 26.93 7.63
N GLU A 143 -8.78 26.01 8.59
CA GLU A 143 -8.05 24.72 8.58
C GLU A 143 -8.96 23.60 8.07
N GLY A 144 -8.41 22.71 7.25
CA GLY A 144 -9.04 21.45 6.88
C GLY A 144 -8.05 20.30 7.00
N PHE A 145 -8.54 19.16 7.46
CA PHE A 145 -7.77 17.93 7.54
C PHE A 145 -8.63 16.73 7.11
N ALA A 146 -8.03 15.80 6.39
CA ALA A 146 -8.65 14.53 6.02
C ALA A 146 -7.65 13.38 6.06
N MET A 147 -8.09 12.24 6.57
CA MET A 147 -7.46 10.94 6.42
C MET A 147 -8.35 10.10 5.52
N VAL A 148 -7.79 9.55 4.44
CA VAL A 148 -8.51 8.78 3.42
C VAL A 148 -7.91 7.39 3.35
N ASP A 149 -8.73 6.35 3.46
CA ASP A 149 -8.30 4.99 3.17
C ASP A 149 -8.20 4.77 1.65
N SER A 150 -6.99 4.90 1.10
CA SER A 150 -6.73 4.76 -0.32
C SER A 150 -6.36 3.31 -0.69
N PRO A 151 -6.30 2.96 -1.99
CA PRO A 151 -5.83 1.64 -2.43
C PRO A 151 -4.40 1.29 -1.97
N ARG A 152 -3.59 2.29 -1.60
CA ARG A 152 -2.22 2.10 -1.09
C ARG A 152 -2.13 2.24 0.44
N GLY A 153 -3.23 2.56 1.10
CA GLY A 153 -3.31 2.81 2.54
C GLY A 153 -3.72 4.24 2.87
N PHE A 154 -3.53 4.63 4.13
CA PHE A 154 -3.99 5.91 4.64
C PHE A 154 -3.21 7.09 4.05
N LEU A 155 -3.95 7.97 3.39
CA LEU A 155 -3.51 9.20 2.76
C LEU A 155 -4.03 10.38 3.58
N PHE A 156 -3.15 11.31 3.96
CA PHE A 156 -3.54 12.48 4.74
C PHE A 156 -3.41 13.75 3.94
N HIS A 157 -4.41 14.62 4.07
CA HIS A 157 -4.42 15.96 3.53
C HIS A 157 -4.55 16.95 4.68
N ARG A 158 -3.77 18.04 4.63
CA ARG A 158 -3.96 19.21 5.47
C ARG A 158 -3.97 20.44 4.58
N VAL A 159 -4.91 21.34 4.84
CA VAL A 159 -5.04 22.61 4.12
C VAL A 159 -5.23 23.75 5.10
N GLU A 160 -4.61 24.89 4.82
CA GLU A 160 -4.86 26.15 5.49
C GLU A 160 -5.25 27.22 4.48
N ILE A 161 -6.32 27.94 4.76
CA ILE A 161 -6.91 28.97 3.92
C ILE A 161 -6.97 30.27 4.71
N ASP A 162 -6.57 31.37 4.10
CA ASP A 162 -6.64 32.70 4.73
C ASP A 162 -8.05 33.32 4.65
N ALA A 163 -8.22 34.50 5.25
CA ALA A 163 -9.50 35.21 5.27
C ALA A 163 -10.00 35.64 3.87
N SER A 164 -9.12 35.69 2.87
CA SER A 164 -9.48 35.98 1.47
C SER A 164 -9.94 34.74 0.70
N GLY A 165 -9.80 33.55 1.29
CA GLY A 165 -10.10 32.28 0.65
C GLY A 165 -8.91 31.66 -0.10
N ALA A 166 -7.70 32.23 0.03
CA ALA A 166 -6.51 31.69 -0.64
C ALA A 166 -5.86 30.56 0.18
N VAL A 167 -5.42 29.50 -0.51
CA VAL A 167 -4.66 28.41 0.11
C VAL A 167 -3.26 28.91 0.47
N THR A 168 -2.94 28.87 1.76
CA THR A 168 -1.65 29.29 2.32
C THR A 168 -0.73 28.11 2.61
N THR A 169 -1.31 26.96 2.96
CA THR A 169 -0.60 25.70 3.20
C THR A 169 -1.40 24.56 2.59
N TYR A 170 -0.73 23.62 1.93
CA TYR A 170 -1.34 22.37 1.48
C TYR A 170 -0.33 21.23 1.59
N ASP A 171 -0.61 20.30 2.50
CA ASP A 171 0.27 19.17 2.79
C ASP A 171 -0.41 17.86 2.40
N ILE A 172 0.40 16.96 1.85
CA ILE A 172 -0.01 15.61 1.48
C ILE A 172 0.99 14.64 2.09
N LEU A 173 0.53 13.83 3.03
CA LEU A 173 1.31 12.70 3.55
C LEU A 173 0.75 11.43 2.92
N ALA A 174 1.46 10.90 1.92
CA ALA A 174 1.02 9.72 1.20
C ALA A 174 1.40 8.41 1.92
N PRO A 175 0.78 7.28 1.53
CA PRO A 175 1.09 5.96 2.11
C PRO A 175 2.55 5.52 1.90
N THR A 176 3.16 5.97 0.79
CA THR A 176 4.53 5.61 0.41
C THR A 176 5.54 6.08 1.46
N GLU A 177 5.32 7.24 2.07
CA GLU A 177 6.19 7.87 3.05
C GLU A 177 6.29 7.03 4.32
N TRP A 178 5.20 6.37 4.72
CA TRP A 178 5.19 5.39 5.81
C TRP A 178 5.87 4.09 5.40
N ASN A 179 5.44 3.51 4.28
CA ASN A 179 5.85 2.18 3.85
C ASN A 179 7.33 2.11 3.43
N PHE A 180 7.84 3.17 2.80
CA PHE A 180 9.23 3.33 2.32
C PHE A 180 10.07 4.25 3.21
N HIS A 181 9.62 4.52 4.44
CA HIS A 181 10.48 5.16 5.43
C HIS A 181 11.82 4.40 5.54
N PRO A 182 12.99 5.06 5.72
CA PRO A 182 14.29 4.38 5.77
C PRO A 182 14.42 3.30 6.85
N ALA A 183 13.65 3.44 7.94
CA ALA A 183 13.51 2.43 9.00
C ALA A 183 12.16 1.70 8.96
N GLY A 184 11.42 1.85 7.86
CA GLY A 184 10.04 1.45 7.67
C GLY A 184 9.84 0.01 7.20
N PRO A 185 8.58 -0.38 6.95
CA PRO A 185 8.20 -1.74 6.60
C PRO A 185 8.94 -2.33 5.39
N PHE A 186 9.13 -1.54 4.32
CA PHE A 186 9.86 -2.00 3.13
C PHE A 186 11.33 -2.31 3.45
N ALA A 187 12.01 -1.41 4.18
CA ALA A 187 13.40 -1.59 4.59
C ALA A 187 13.56 -2.82 5.50
N GLN A 188 12.62 -3.04 6.43
CA GLN A 188 12.63 -4.20 7.31
C GLN A 188 12.40 -5.51 6.54
N ALA A 189 11.47 -5.52 5.58
CA ALA A 189 11.24 -6.68 4.72
C ALA A 189 12.47 -7.02 3.87
N LEU A 190 13.19 -6.01 3.36
CA LEU A 190 14.45 -6.20 2.65
C LEU A 190 15.55 -6.74 3.57
N ALA A 191 15.71 -6.18 4.77
CA ALA A 191 16.73 -6.60 5.72
C ALA A 191 16.52 -8.04 6.22
N ALA A 192 15.27 -8.50 6.30
CA ALA A 192 14.93 -9.87 6.67
C ALA A 192 15.09 -10.88 5.52
N ALA A 193 15.19 -10.41 4.27
CA ALA A 193 15.31 -11.29 3.11
C ALA A 193 16.72 -11.90 3.03
N LYS A 194 16.78 -13.20 2.74
CA LYS A 194 18.05 -13.87 2.42
C LYS A 194 18.39 -13.59 0.96
N LEU A 195 19.17 -12.55 0.70
CA LEU A 195 19.54 -12.12 -0.66
C LEU A 195 20.64 -12.98 -1.33
N ASP A 196 20.76 -14.26 -0.95
CA ASP A 196 21.54 -15.26 -1.69
C ASP A 196 20.68 -15.87 -2.80
N VAL A 197 20.24 -15.00 -3.71
CA VAL A 197 19.35 -15.35 -4.81
C VAL A 197 20.06 -15.08 -6.12
N ALA A 198 19.78 -15.87 -7.15
CA ALA A 198 20.39 -15.69 -8.48
C ALA A 198 20.07 -14.32 -9.11
N GLU A 199 18.92 -13.73 -8.77
CA GLU A 199 18.45 -12.44 -9.32
C GLU A 199 17.99 -11.46 -8.21
N PRO A 200 18.92 -10.90 -7.42
CA PRO A 200 18.57 -10.05 -6.27
C PRO A 200 17.83 -8.78 -6.70
N ARG A 201 18.16 -8.23 -7.88
CA ARG A 201 17.47 -7.05 -8.42
C ARG A 201 16.01 -7.33 -8.71
N ARG A 202 15.71 -8.52 -9.25
CA ARG A 202 14.34 -8.94 -9.58
C ARG A 202 13.54 -9.13 -8.30
N PHE A 203 14.10 -9.80 -7.30
CA PHE A 203 13.48 -9.92 -5.98
C PHE A 203 13.10 -8.55 -5.38
N VAL A 204 14.04 -7.59 -5.36
CA VAL A 204 13.79 -6.24 -4.83
C VAL A 204 12.70 -5.53 -5.63
N ALA A 205 12.69 -5.68 -6.96
CA ALA A 205 11.65 -5.12 -7.82
C ALA A 205 10.27 -5.73 -7.53
N THR A 206 10.18 -7.05 -7.38
CA THR A 206 8.94 -7.75 -7.01
C THR A 206 8.43 -7.27 -5.65
N LEU A 207 9.31 -7.17 -4.65
CA LEU A 207 8.93 -6.67 -3.32
C LEU A 207 8.42 -5.23 -3.40
N ALA A 208 9.13 -4.35 -4.10
CA ALA A 208 8.74 -2.95 -4.27
C ALA A 208 7.38 -2.83 -4.97
N ALA A 209 7.15 -3.61 -6.04
CA ALA A 209 5.87 -3.65 -6.74
C ALA A 209 4.72 -4.11 -5.83
N LEU A 210 4.97 -5.03 -4.89
CA LEU A 210 3.96 -5.48 -3.92
C LEU A 210 3.67 -4.45 -2.83
N PHE A 211 4.61 -3.57 -2.51
CA PHE A 211 4.37 -2.37 -1.71
C PHE A 211 3.69 -1.23 -2.50
N ASP A 212 3.79 -1.22 -3.83
CA ASP A 212 3.10 -0.28 -4.76
C ASP A 212 3.33 1.20 -4.40
N PRO A 213 4.57 1.69 -4.46
CA PRO A 213 4.86 3.10 -4.25
C PRO A 213 4.15 3.95 -5.32
N CYS A 214 3.72 5.15 -4.93
CA CYS A 214 3.08 6.10 -5.86
C CYS A 214 4.06 6.81 -6.82
N ALA A 215 5.37 6.54 -6.70
CA ALA A 215 6.42 7.13 -7.52
C ALA A 215 7.23 6.03 -8.21
N SER A 216 7.95 6.39 -9.28
CA SER A 216 8.85 5.47 -9.95
C SER A 216 10.02 5.06 -9.04
N CYS A 217 10.44 3.79 -9.15
CA CYS A 217 11.58 3.27 -8.39
C CYS A 217 12.77 2.97 -9.30
N ASP A 218 13.96 3.40 -8.86
CA ASP A 218 15.25 2.97 -9.41
C ASP A 218 15.93 2.03 -8.40
N ILE A 219 16.41 0.89 -8.87
CA ILE A 219 17.04 -0.14 -8.02
C ILE A 219 18.50 -0.26 -8.41
N ARG A 220 19.38 0.12 -7.49
CA ARG A 220 20.83 0.03 -7.62
C ARG A 220 21.37 -0.97 -6.61
N LEU A 221 22.05 -1.99 -7.11
CA LEU A 221 22.78 -2.94 -6.27
C LEU A 221 24.27 -2.57 -6.25
N ARG A 222 24.87 -2.66 -5.07
CA ARG A 222 26.30 -2.47 -4.86
C ARG A 222 26.79 -3.56 -3.93
N GLU A 223 27.90 -4.18 -4.28
CA GLU A 223 28.60 -5.05 -3.34
C GLU A 223 29.17 -4.19 -2.20
N ALA A 224 29.03 -4.65 -0.96
CA ALA A 224 29.71 -4.03 0.15
C ALA A 224 31.21 -4.26 -0.04
N LEU A 225 31.98 -3.20 -0.33
CA LEU A 225 33.43 -3.25 -0.29
C LEU A 225 33.83 -3.58 1.15
N HIS A 226 34.40 -4.78 1.36
CA HIS A 226 34.99 -5.33 2.58
C HIS A 226 34.54 -4.68 3.90
N ALA A 227 33.58 -5.33 4.58
CA ALA A 227 33.28 -5.08 6.00
C ALA A 227 34.32 -5.73 6.92
#